data_AF-A0A067KV40-F1
#
_entry.id   AF-A0A067KV40-F1
#
_cell.length_a   1.000
_cell.length_b   1.000
_cell.length_c   1.000
_cell.angle_alpha   90.00
_cell.angle_beta   90.00
_cell.angle_gamma   90.00
#
_symmetry.space_group_name_H-M   'P 1'
#
loop_
_entity.id
_entity.type
_entity.pdbx_description
1 polymer ?
#
loop_
_entity_poly.entity_id
_entity_poly.type
_entity_poly.pdbx_seq_one_letter_code
_entity_poly.pdbx_strand_id
1 'polypeptide(L)'
;MPPVPAPINNPSPSPPTPPSPPSPSTASNADFQEKMLYLDSIGLDIFSLVDHHCQLILSASLADIKSIVDLFTSVNFTAVEFRRIVSMCPEILASNASTILAIFTFLLREARVNGSDIKRVINRRPRLLVSSVKHRLRPTLYFLQSIGIEEIPIVQSDCSEILFSLIQQIM
;
A
#
# COMPACT_ATOMS: atom_id res chain seq x y z
N MET A 1 12.47 -51.16 76.68
CA MET A 1 11.65 -50.92 75.47
C MET A 1 12.22 -49.70 74.76
N PRO A 2 12.63 -49.80 73.48
CA PRO A 2 13.14 -48.66 72.71
C PRO A 2 12.00 -47.72 72.28
N PRO A 3 12.29 -46.43 72.02
CA PRO A 3 11.28 -45.45 71.61
C PRO A 3 10.83 -45.68 70.16
N VAL A 4 9.53 -45.47 69.91
CA VAL A 4 8.87 -45.58 68.60
C VAL A 4 9.32 -44.40 67.70
N PRO A 5 9.65 -44.62 66.41
CA PRO A 5 9.97 -43.50 65.50
C PRO A 5 8.69 -42.76 65.08
N ALA A 6 8.76 -41.43 65.01
CA ALA A 6 7.68 -40.57 64.50
C ALA A 6 7.48 -40.74 62.98
N PRO A 7 6.26 -40.57 62.45
CA PRO A 7 5.99 -40.76 61.03
C PRO A 7 6.55 -39.61 60.18
N ILE A 8 7.17 -39.97 59.06
CA ILE A 8 7.72 -39.07 58.05
C ILE A 8 6.56 -38.41 57.29
N ASN A 9 6.44 -37.09 57.39
CA ASN A 9 5.43 -36.29 56.70
C ASN A 9 5.91 -35.98 55.28
N ASN A 10 5.46 -36.73 54.27
CA ASN A 10 5.70 -36.39 52.87
C ASN A 10 4.69 -35.33 52.39
N PRO A 11 5.13 -34.19 51.84
CA PRO A 11 4.20 -33.22 51.26
C PRO A 11 3.56 -33.76 49.98
N SER A 12 2.23 -33.66 49.91
CA SER A 12 1.41 -34.04 48.75
C SER A 12 1.79 -33.24 47.49
N PRO A 13 1.80 -33.84 46.29
CA PRO A 13 2.05 -33.09 45.06
C PRO A 13 0.85 -32.20 44.73
N SER A 14 1.11 -30.90 44.52
CA SER A 14 0.10 -29.94 44.05
C SER A 14 -0.36 -30.27 42.63
N PRO A 15 -1.65 -30.03 42.29
CA PRO A 15 -2.15 -30.27 40.94
C PRO A 15 -1.52 -29.30 39.93
N PRO A 16 -1.37 -29.70 38.65
CA PRO A 16 -0.82 -28.83 37.61
C PRO A 16 -1.75 -27.64 37.35
N THR A 17 -1.18 -26.43 37.36
CA THR A 17 -1.86 -25.18 37.05
C THR A 17 -2.38 -25.20 35.61
N PRO A 18 -3.63 -24.77 35.33
CA PRO A 18 -4.12 -24.69 33.96
C PRO A 18 -3.31 -23.64 33.16
N PRO A 19 -3.13 -23.83 31.84
CA PRO A 19 -2.44 -22.87 31.00
C PRO A 19 -3.20 -21.54 30.99
N SER A 20 -2.51 -20.45 31.29
CA SER A 20 -3.04 -19.09 31.23
C SER A 20 -3.58 -18.78 29.82
N PRO A 21 -4.70 -18.03 29.69
CA PRO A 21 -5.17 -17.58 28.39
C PRO A 21 -4.11 -16.68 27.71
N PRO A 22 -3.99 -16.71 26.38
CA PRO A 22 -3.05 -15.85 25.67
C PRO A 22 -3.42 -14.39 25.90
N SER A 23 -2.49 -13.61 26.45
CA SER A 23 -2.62 -12.17 26.61
C SER A 23 -2.85 -11.53 25.24
N PRO A 24 -3.85 -10.64 25.07
CA PRO A 24 -3.96 -9.86 23.84
C PRO A 24 -2.71 -8.99 23.71
N SER A 25 -1.98 -9.17 22.62
CA SER A 25 -0.75 -8.47 22.25
C SER A 25 -1.04 -6.98 22.12
N THR A 26 -0.80 -6.21 23.19
CA THR A 26 -0.99 -4.75 23.27
C THR A 26 -0.18 -3.96 22.24
N ALA A 27 0.93 -4.50 21.74
CA ALA A 27 1.72 -3.90 20.65
C ALA A 27 0.90 -3.68 19.37
N SER A 28 0.07 -4.66 18.98
CA SER A 28 -0.72 -4.61 17.74
C SER A 28 -1.74 -3.47 17.71
N ASN A 29 -2.23 -3.03 18.88
CA ASN A 29 -3.18 -1.92 18.99
C ASN A 29 -2.49 -0.56 18.94
N ALA A 30 -1.29 -0.42 19.51
CA ALA A 30 -0.54 0.84 19.51
C ALA A 30 -0.03 1.17 18.09
N ASP A 31 0.51 0.19 17.38
CA ASP A 31 0.96 0.34 15.99
C ASP A 31 -0.21 0.75 15.06
N PHE A 32 -1.38 0.15 15.28
CA PHE A 32 -2.59 0.48 14.55
C PHE A 32 -3.09 1.91 14.87
N GLN A 33 -3.08 2.29 16.15
CA GLN A 33 -3.45 3.64 16.59
C GLN A 33 -2.52 4.71 16.01
N GLU A 34 -1.20 4.51 16.05
CA GLU A 34 -0.24 5.45 15.46
C GLU A 34 -0.49 5.61 13.96
N LYS A 35 -0.76 4.50 13.28
CA LYS A 35 -1.08 4.48 11.86
C LYS A 35 -2.36 5.22 11.52
N MET A 36 -3.41 5.02 12.31
CA MET A 36 -4.67 5.76 12.19
C MET A 36 -4.45 7.26 12.36
N LEU A 37 -3.75 7.69 13.41
CA LEU A 37 -3.44 9.10 13.67
C LEU A 37 -2.63 9.72 12.53
N TYR A 38 -1.67 8.98 11.97
CA TYR A 38 -0.90 9.45 10.82
C TYR A 38 -1.76 9.64 9.57
N LEU A 39 -2.62 8.68 9.23
CA LEU A 39 -3.53 8.77 8.08
C LEU A 39 -4.51 9.96 8.25
N ASP A 40 -5.04 10.14 9.46
CA ASP A 40 -5.90 11.28 9.78
C ASP A 40 -5.15 12.62 9.64
N SER A 41 -3.88 12.68 10.04
CA SER A 41 -3.05 13.89 9.87
C SER A 41 -2.81 14.28 8.40
N ILE A 42 -2.81 13.30 7.49
CA ILE A 42 -2.77 13.53 6.02
C ILE A 42 -4.15 13.92 5.48
N GLY A 43 -5.19 13.72 6.29
CA GLY A 43 -6.60 13.96 6.01
C GLY A 43 -7.26 12.82 5.24
N LEU A 44 -6.72 11.60 5.32
CA LEU A 44 -7.40 10.41 4.85
C LEU A 44 -8.45 10.01 5.89
N ASP A 45 -9.72 10.06 5.49
CA ASP A 45 -10.80 9.64 6.37
C ASP A 45 -10.78 8.11 6.53
N ILE A 46 -10.38 7.67 7.70
CA ILE A 46 -10.19 6.26 8.03
C ILE A 46 -11.53 5.51 7.93
N PHE A 47 -12.65 6.16 8.25
CA PHE A 47 -13.97 5.54 8.15
C PHE A 47 -14.30 5.18 6.70
N SER A 48 -13.89 6.02 5.74
CA SER A 48 -14.06 5.75 4.31
C SER A 48 -13.19 4.60 3.80
N LEU A 49 -12.01 4.36 4.39
CA LEU A 49 -11.12 3.27 4.01
C LEU A 49 -11.42 1.96 4.75
N VAL A 50 -11.90 2.01 5.99
CA VAL A 50 -12.19 0.83 6.83
C VAL A 50 -13.40 0.07 6.32
N ASP A 51 -14.42 0.76 5.82
CA ASP A 51 -15.67 0.14 5.40
C ASP A 51 -15.49 -0.86 4.24
N HIS A 52 -14.48 -0.66 3.38
CA HIS A 52 -14.24 -1.51 2.20
C HIS A 52 -12.83 -2.14 2.17
N HIS A 53 -11.84 -1.61 2.91
CA HIS A 53 -10.43 -1.99 2.74
C HIS A 53 -9.60 -2.04 4.04
N CYS A 54 -10.23 -2.33 5.19
CA CYS A 54 -9.54 -2.41 6.49
C CYS A 54 -8.31 -3.35 6.50
N GLN A 55 -8.38 -4.48 5.80
CA GLN A 55 -7.27 -5.45 5.70
C GLN A 55 -6.01 -4.85 5.04
N LEU A 56 -6.18 -3.88 4.16
CA LEU A 56 -5.09 -3.26 3.41
C LEU A 56 -4.32 -2.25 4.26
N ILE A 57 -5.04 -1.48 5.07
CA ILE A 57 -4.44 -0.62 6.09
C ILE A 57 -3.75 -1.48 7.14
N LEU A 58 -4.33 -2.60 7.58
CA LEU A 58 -3.70 -3.46 8.58
C LEU A 58 -2.42 -4.15 8.05
N SER A 59 -2.36 -4.45 6.75
CA SER A 59 -1.22 -5.17 6.17
C SER A 59 0.00 -4.29 5.85
N ALA A 60 -0.18 -2.99 5.59
CA ALA A 60 0.94 -2.12 5.22
C ALA A 60 1.78 -1.67 6.43
N SER A 61 3.08 -1.46 6.29
CA SER A 61 3.88 -0.82 7.35
C SER A 61 3.63 0.69 7.39
N LEU A 62 3.70 1.30 8.58
CA LEU A 62 3.66 2.77 8.70
C LEU A 62 4.86 3.42 7.97
N ALA A 63 6.02 2.75 7.97
CA ALA A 63 7.21 3.23 7.26
C ALA A 63 6.99 3.28 5.74
N ASP A 64 6.28 2.29 5.19
CA ASP A 64 5.97 2.24 3.76
C ASP A 64 5.02 3.37 3.37
N ILE A 65 3.98 3.63 4.17
CA ILE A 65 3.05 4.73 3.93
C ILE A 65 3.77 6.08 3.97
N LYS A 66 4.61 6.32 4.99
CA LYS A 66 5.43 7.53 5.08
C LYS A 66 6.29 7.69 3.82
N SER A 67 6.97 6.61 3.40
CA SER A 67 7.80 6.61 2.19
C SER A 67 7.01 6.89 0.91
N ILE A 68 5.77 6.40 0.79
CA ILE A 68 4.89 6.70 -0.33
C ILE A 68 4.51 8.19 -0.30
N VAL A 69 4.08 8.71 0.85
CA VAL A 69 3.70 10.12 1.00
C VAL A 69 4.86 11.05 0.64
N ASP A 70 6.06 10.73 1.11
CA ASP A 70 7.28 11.47 0.79
C ASP A 70 7.60 11.40 -0.71
N LEU A 71 7.44 10.23 -1.33
CA LEU A 71 7.60 10.07 -2.78
C LEU A 71 6.61 10.96 -3.55
N PHE A 72 5.32 10.93 -3.23
CA PHE A 72 4.32 11.77 -3.90
C PHE A 72 4.61 13.26 -3.73
N THR A 73 5.04 13.65 -2.53
CA THR A 73 5.46 15.03 -2.24
C THR A 73 6.69 15.41 -3.06
N SER A 74 7.65 14.51 -3.23
CA SER A 74 8.85 14.72 -4.05
C SER A 74 8.55 14.89 -5.55
N VAL A 75 7.47 14.25 -6.04
CA VAL A 75 6.95 14.40 -7.41
C VAL A 75 5.93 15.55 -7.51
N ASN A 76 5.93 16.44 -6.52
CA ASN A 76 5.11 17.65 -6.41
C ASN A 76 3.60 17.41 -6.27
N PHE A 77 3.11 16.21 -5.94
CA PHE A 77 1.67 16.02 -5.68
C PHE A 77 1.25 16.74 -4.39
N THR A 78 0.07 17.34 -4.42
CA THR A 78 -0.54 17.96 -3.23
C THR A 78 -1.18 16.89 -2.34
N ALA A 79 -1.35 17.19 -1.05
CA ALA A 79 -2.05 16.30 -0.12
C ALA A 79 -3.49 15.99 -0.57
N VAL A 80 -4.15 16.93 -1.25
CA VAL A 80 -5.50 16.75 -1.80
C VAL A 80 -5.51 15.75 -2.95
N GLU A 81 -4.54 15.85 -3.87
CA GLU A 81 -4.40 14.90 -4.98
C GLU A 81 -4.05 13.50 -4.47
N PHE A 82 -3.10 13.40 -3.53
CA PHE A 82 -2.74 12.13 -2.92
C PHE A 82 -3.95 11.46 -2.25
N ARG A 83 -4.73 12.22 -1.49
CA ARG A 83 -5.95 11.73 -0.83
C ARG A 83 -6.98 11.20 -1.84
N ARG A 84 -7.17 11.93 -2.94
CA ARG A 84 -8.06 11.50 -4.03
C ARG A 84 -7.58 10.19 -4.66
N ILE A 85 -6.29 10.08 -4.92
CA ILE A 85 -5.65 8.89 -5.49
C ILE A 85 -5.85 7.68 -4.58
N VAL A 86 -5.60 7.82 -3.28
CA VAL A 86 -5.78 6.76 -2.29
C VAL A 86 -7.25 6.37 -2.14
N SER A 87 -8.17 7.34 -2.14
CA SER A 87 -9.62 7.08 -2.10
C SER A 87 -10.10 6.26 -3.31
N MET A 88 -9.52 6.48 -4.50
CA MET A 88 -9.84 5.71 -5.70
C MET A 88 -9.11 4.37 -5.78
N CYS A 89 -7.93 4.26 -5.17
CA CYS A 89 -7.06 3.10 -5.28
C CYS A 89 -6.28 2.90 -3.97
N PRO A 90 -6.93 2.34 -2.93
CA PRO A 90 -6.31 2.18 -1.62
C PRO A 90 -5.11 1.23 -1.66
N GLU A 91 -5.07 0.31 -2.63
CA GLU A 91 -3.95 -0.61 -2.91
C GLU A 91 -2.57 0.05 -3.02
N ILE A 92 -2.53 1.35 -3.33
CA ILE A 92 -1.29 2.14 -3.36
C ILE A 92 -0.61 2.15 -1.98
N LEU A 93 -1.38 2.16 -0.88
CA LEU A 93 -0.84 2.15 0.48
C LEU A 93 -0.19 0.82 0.88
N ALA A 94 -0.56 -0.28 0.20
CA ALA A 94 0.04 -1.59 0.39
C ALA A 94 1.17 -1.88 -0.62
N SER A 95 1.48 -0.92 -1.48
CA SER A 95 2.57 -1.01 -2.44
C SER A 95 3.86 -0.42 -1.87
N ASN A 96 4.99 -0.70 -2.52
CA ASN A 96 6.28 -0.14 -2.10
C ASN A 96 6.56 1.16 -2.87
N ALA A 97 7.15 2.15 -2.19
CA ALA A 97 7.56 3.41 -2.83
C ALA A 97 8.47 3.18 -4.06
N SER A 98 9.38 2.21 -3.98
CA SER A 98 10.25 1.83 -5.11
C SER A 98 9.48 1.35 -6.34
N THR A 99 8.38 0.61 -6.15
CA THR A 99 7.53 0.14 -7.24
C THR A 99 6.81 1.32 -7.91
N ILE A 100 6.26 2.23 -7.11
CA ILE A 100 5.60 3.44 -7.59
C ILE A 100 6.58 4.33 -8.35
N LEU A 101 7.80 4.50 -7.82
CA LEU A 101 8.87 5.27 -8.48
C LEU A 101 9.28 4.65 -9.82
N ALA A 102 9.34 3.32 -9.92
CA ALA A 102 9.60 2.64 -11.17
C ALA A 102 8.51 2.93 -12.22
N ILE A 103 7.25 3.05 -11.80
CA ILE A 103 6.13 3.41 -12.68
C ILE A 103 6.24 4.87 -13.13
N PHE A 104 6.54 5.81 -12.23
CA PHE A 104 6.82 7.20 -12.62
C PHE A 104 7.97 7.29 -13.62
N THR A 105 9.05 6.53 -13.38
CA THR A 105 10.22 6.48 -14.27
C THR A 105 9.84 5.91 -15.64
N PHE A 106 9.06 4.84 -15.66
CA PHE A 106 8.53 4.26 -16.90
C PHE A 106 7.69 5.27 -17.68
N LEU A 107 6.77 5.97 -17.01
CA LEU A 107 5.91 6.98 -17.66
C LEU A 107 6.75 8.12 -18.27
N LEU A 108 7.73 8.63 -17.53
CA LEU A 108 8.59 9.72 -17.98
C LEU A 108 9.55 9.31 -19.11
N ARG A 109 10.20 8.14 -18.97
CA ARG A 109 11.32 7.75 -19.83
C ARG A 109 10.92 6.85 -20.99
N GLU A 110 10.07 5.87 -20.74
CA GLU A 110 9.68 4.86 -21.73
C GLU A 110 8.41 5.31 -22.47
N ALA A 111 7.37 5.73 -21.73
CA ALA A 111 6.14 6.22 -22.33
C ALA A 111 6.19 7.70 -22.77
N ARG A 112 7.31 8.41 -22.53
CA ARG A 112 7.54 9.81 -22.93
C ARG A 112 6.43 10.78 -22.46
N VAL A 113 5.85 10.54 -21.28
CA VAL A 113 4.93 11.47 -20.62
C VAL A 113 5.73 12.68 -20.14
N ASN A 114 5.27 13.89 -20.47
CA ASN A 114 5.87 15.11 -19.91
C ASN A 114 5.68 15.18 -18.40
N GLY A 115 6.68 15.72 -17.68
CA GLY A 115 6.60 15.89 -16.23
C GLY A 115 5.38 16.69 -15.76
N SER A 116 4.93 17.67 -16.55
CA SER A 116 3.71 18.44 -16.31
C SER A 116 2.43 17.62 -16.38
N ASP A 117 2.42 16.55 -17.19
CA ASP A 117 1.24 15.74 -17.48
C ASP A 117 1.15 14.46 -16.63
N ILE A 118 2.25 14.07 -15.97
CA ILE A 118 2.30 12.95 -15.01
C ILE A 118 1.16 13.04 -14.00
N LYS A 119 0.98 14.21 -13.38
CA LYS A 119 -0.07 14.44 -12.39
C LYS A 119 -1.46 14.20 -12.97
N ARG A 120 -1.69 14.71 -14.18
CA ARG A 120 -2.98 14.55 -14.88
C ARG A 120 -3.27 13.08 -15.18
N VAL A 121 -2.27 12.33 -15.63
CA VAL A 121 -2.38 10.89 -15.93
C VAL A 121 -2.72 10.10 -14.66
N ILE A 122 -1.96 10.31 -13.59
CA ILE A 122 -2.17 9.59 -12.32
C ILE A 122 -3.52 9.95 -11.68
N ASN A 123 -3.89 11.23 -11.65
CA ASN A 123 -5.17 11.67 -11.12
C ASN A 123 -6.37 11.09 -11.90
N ARG A 124 -6.22 10.82 -13.21
CA ARG A 124 -7.24 10.14 -14.01
C ARG A 124 -7.29 8.64 -13.78
N ARG A 125 -6.15 7.98 -13.59
CA ARG A 125 -6.07 6.52 -13.48
C ARG A 125 -5.05 6.07 -12.41
N PRO A 126 -5.39 6.20 -11.12
CA PRO A 126 -4.46 5.86 -10.03
C PRO A 126 -4.09 4.37 -10.00
N ARG A 127 -4.93 3.48 -10.57
CA ARG A 127 -4.64 2.04 -10.72
C ARG A 127 -3.39 1.73 -11.56
N LEU A 128 -2.87 2.68 -12.33
CA LEU A 128 -1.58 2.51 -13.00
C LEU A 128 -0.44 2.31 -11.99
N LEU A 129 -0.52 2.93 -10.82
CA LEU A 129 0.52 2.89 -9.80
C LEU A 129 0.64 1.55 -9.06
N VAL A 130 -0.35 0.66 -9.21
CA VAL A 130 -0.33 -0.70 -8.67
C VAL A 130 -0.09 -1.75 -9.76
N SER A 131 0.20 -1.30 -10.99
CA SER A 131 0.42 -2.19 -12.13
C SER A 131 1.91 -2.54 -12.28
N SER A 132 2.20 -3.81 -12.60
CA SER A 132 3.58 -4.24 -12.81
C SER A 132 4.17 -3.61 -14.09
N VAL A 133 5.26 -2.86 -13.93
CA VAL A 133 6.01 -2.28 -15.06
C VAL A 133 6.46 -3.38 -16.03
N LYS A 134 7.05 -4.44 -15.48
CA LYS A 134 7.66 -5.52 -16.27
C LYS A 134 6.63 -6.39 -16.99
N HIS A 135 5.53 -6.72 -16.31
CA HIS A 135 4.57 -7.72 -16.80
C HIS A 135 3.34 -7.12 -17.48
N ARG A 136 3.03 -5.85 -17.25
CA ARG A 136 1.85 -5.19 -17.82
C ARG A 136 2.21 -3.94 -18.60
N LEU A 137 2.85 -2.96 -17.98
CA LEU A 137 3.03 -1.65 -18.62
C LEU A 137 3.94 -1.71 -19.86
N ARG A 138 5.10 -2.38 -19.77
CA ARG A 138 6.02 -2.53 -20.91
C ARG A 138 5.43 -3.33 -22.07
N PRO A 139 4.89 -4.55 -21.86
CA PRO A 139 4.26 -5.30 -22.96
C PRO A 139 3.14 -4.51 -23.64
N THR A 140 2.32 -3.80 -22.86
CA THR A 140 1.23 -2.97 -23.41
C THR A 140 1.79 -1.82 -24.25
N LEU A 141 2.83 -1.14 -23.77
CA LEU A 141 3.48 -0.07 -24.53
C LEU A 141 4.06 -0.59 -25.86
N TYR A 142 4.77 -1.73 -25.84
CA TYR A 142 5.32 -2.33 -27.07
C TYR A 142 4.23 -2.77 -28.05
N PHE A 143 3.13 -3.32 -27.55
CA PHE A 143 1.99 -3.68 -28.40
C PHE A 143 1.41 -2.43 -29.09
N LEU A 144 1.24 -1.33 -28.35
CA LEU A 144 0.71 -0.09 -28.92
C LEU A 144 1.66 0.53 -29.94
N GLN A 145 2.96 0.49 -29.67
CA GLN A 145 3.97 0.88 -30.66
C GLN A 145 3.88 0.00 -31.91
N SER A 146 3.74 -1.31 -31.75
CA SER A 146 3.67 -2.25 -32.89
C SER A 146 2.45 -2.05 -33.80
N ILE A 147 1.36 -1.46 -33.29
CA ILE A 147 0.16 -1.14 -34.09
C ILE A 147 0.19 0.29 -34.65
N GLY A 148 1.33 0.98 -34.57
CA GLY A 148 1.55 2.29 -35.20
C GLY A 148 1.25 3.50 -34.31
N ILE A 149 1.10 3.30 -32.99
CA ILE A 149 0.95 4.39 -32.02
C ILE A 149 2.35 4.79 -31.52
N GLU A 150 3.25 5.16 -32.44
CA GLU A 150 4.67 5.38 -32.13
C GLU A 150 5.04 6.85 -31.85
N GLU A 151 4.29 7.84 -32.34
CA GLU A 151 4.78 9.23 -32.34
C GLU A 151 3.75 10.30 -31.96
N ILE A 152 2.76 9.96 -31.15
CA ILE A 152 1.97 11.01 -30.51
C ILE A 152 2.64 11.29 -29.17
N PRO A 153 3.47 12.35 -29.03
CA PRO A 153 3.74 12.87 -27.70
C PRO A 153 2.35 13.01 -27.07
N ILE A 154 2.18 12.52 -25.84
CA ILE A 154 0.92 12.44 -25.05
C ILE A 154 0.28 13.84 -24.82
N VAL A 155 0.72 14.84 -25.58
CA VAL A 155 0.77 16.27 -25.36
C VAL A 155 0.02 17.04 -26.46
N GLN A 156 -0.22 16.49 -27.66
CA GLN A 156 -0.90 17.25 -28.71
C GLN A 156 -2.24 16.61 -29.10
N SER A 157 -3.32 17.29 -28.73
CA SER A 157 -4.73 17.02 -29.06
C SER A 157 -5.29 15.69 -28.53
N ASP A 158 -6.17 15.80 -27.53
CA ASP A 158 -7.16 14.78 -27.19
C ASP A 158 -6.62 13.34 -26.98
N CYS A 159 -5.43 13.20 -26.39
CA CYS A 159 -4.80 11.92 -25.96
C CYS A 159 -5.56 11.19 -24.84
N SER A 160 -6.88 11.36 -24.77
CA SER A 160 -7.75 10.42 -24.09
C SER A 160 -7.65 9.04 -24.73
N GLU A 161 -7.70 8.89 -26.06
CA GLU A 161 -7.84 7.57 -26.71
C GLU A 161 -6.65 6.61 -26.53
N ILE A 162 -5.40 7.06 -26.67
CA ILE A 162 -4.22 6.18 -26.50
C ILE A 162 -4.02 5.82 -25.04
N LEU A 163 -4.21 6.78 -24.14
CA LEU A 163 -4.16 6.53 -22.72
C LEU A 163 -5.33 5.63 -22.32
N PHE A 164 -6.53 5.86 -22.85
CA PHE A 164 -7.72 5.04 -22.64
C PHE A 164 -7.51 3.63 -23.20
N SER A 165 -6.80 3.47 -24.32
CA SER A 165 -6.43 2.17 -24.90
C SER A 165 -5.38 1.44 -24.07
N LEU A 166 -4.28 2.09 -23.66
CA LEU A 166 -3.33 1.59 -22.65
C LEU A 166 -4.07 1.09 -21.42
N ILE A 167 -5.03 1.88 -20.96
CA ILE A 167 -5.74 1.67 -19.72
C ILE A 167 -6.86 0.62 -19.84
N GLN A 168 -7.54 0.53 -20.99
CA GLN A 168 -8.51 -0.52 -21.31
C GLN A 168 -7.79 -1.87 -21.43
N GLN A 169 -6.62 -1.91 -22.06
CA GLN A 169 -5.82 -3.13 -22.22
C GLN A 169 -5.16 -3.59 -20.91
N ILE A 170 -4.98 -2.66 -19.96
CA ILE A 170 -4.50 -2.99 -18.61
C ILE A 170 -5.65 -3.62 -17.79
N MET A 171 -6.92 -3.31 -18.03
CA MET A 171 -8.05 -3.96 -17.32
C MET A 171 -8.37 -5.36 -17.87
#